data_AF-A0A2E9NV38-F1
#
_entry.id   AF-A0A2E9NV38-F1
#
_cell.length_a   1.000
_cell.length_b   1.000
_cell.length_c   1.000
_cell.angle_alpha   90.00
_cell.angle_beta   90.00
_cell.angle_gamma   90.00
#
_symmetry.space_group_name_H-M   'P 1'
#
loop_
_entity.id
_entity.type
_entity.pdbx_description
1 polymer ?
#
loop_
_entity_poly.entity_id
_entity_poly.type
_entity_poly.pdbx_seq_one_letter_code
_entity_poly.pdbx_strand_id
1 'polypeptide(L)' 'SLQLERCREGEELQKFGWDEKGRIYLTANPRLCISAAQGEVRKGGGGTPVHLIRTLSLQDCSTSLIPTQRWGFRKLNY' A
#
# COMPACT_ATOMS: atom_id res chain seq x y z
N SER A 1 2.42 3.82 11.53
CA SER A 1 3.08 3.47 10.26
C SER A 1 3.24 1.96 10.21
N LEU A 2 3.30 1.37 9.01
CA LEU A 2 3.65 -0.06 8.88
C LEU A 2 5.11 -0.27 9.29
N GLN A 3 5.38 -1.37 9.98
CA GLN A 3 6.73 -1.78 10.38
C GLN A 3 7.11 -3.07 9.67
N LEU A 4 8.39 -3.18 9.33
CA LEU A 4 8.96 -4.40 8.78
C LEU A 4 9.47 -5.25 9.92
N GLU A 5 9.11 -6.53 9.88
CA GLU A 5 9.51 -7.53 10.85
C GLU A 5 9.98 -8.78 10.10
N ARG A 6 10.63 -9.71 10.82
CA ARG A 6 11.02 -11.00 10.23
C ARG A 6 9.78 -11.73 9.72
N CYS A 7 9.84 -12.20 8.47
CA CYS A 7 8.77 -13.00 7.88
C CYS A 7 8.53 -14.27 8.72
N ARG A 8 7.29 -14.50 9.13
CA ARG A 8 6.87 -15.68 9.88
C ARG A 8 5.68 -16.33 9.19
N GLU A 9 5.87 -17.55 8.72
CA GLU A 9 4.78 -18.34 8.17
C GLU A 9 3.69 -18.55 9.23
N GLY A 10 2.42 -18.39 8.84
CA GLY A 10 1.29 -18.46 9.75
C GLY A 10 1.00 -17.18 10.55
N GLU A 11 1.85 -16.15 10.51
CA GLU A 11 1.59 -14.88 11.20
C GLU A 11 0.47 -14.08 10.49
N GLU A 12 -0.68 -13.97 11.13
CA GLU A 12 -1.87 -13.33 10.56
C GLU A 12 -1.67 -11.82 10.32
N LEU A 13 -0.80 -11.16 11.09
CA LEU A 13 -0.51 -9.73 10.90
C LEU A 13 0.39 -9.45 9.68
N GLN A 14 1.00 -10.47 9.09
CA GLN A 14 1.82 -10.37 7.88
C GLN A 14 1.09 -10.85 6.62
N LYS A 15 -0.16 -11.31 6.75
CA LYS A 15 -0.96 -11.82 5.63
C LYS A 15 -1.85 -10.73 5.05
N PHE A 16 -1.76 -10.58 3.74
CA PHE A 16 -2.54 -9.59 2.99
C PHE A 16 -3.27 -10.23 1.83
N GLY A 17 -4.53 -9.83 1.64
CA GLY A 17 -5.30 -10.13 0.44
C GLY A 17 -5.23 -8.98 -0.55
N TRP A 18 -5.45 -9.28 -1.82
CA TRP A 18 -5.58 -8.30 -2.89
C TRP A 18 -6.89 -8.54 -3.63
N ASP A 19 -7.68 -7.50 -3.83
CA ASP A 19 -8.99 -7.61 -4.49
C ASP A 19 -9.01 -7.04 -5.91
N GLU A 20 -10.09 -7.31 -6.63
CA GLU A 20 -10.33 -6.84 -8.00
C GLU A 20 -10.40 -5.30 -8.12
N LYS A 21 -10.61 -4.60 -7.00
CA LYS A 21 -10.60 -3.12 -6.95
C LYS A 21 -9.19 -2.56 -6.79
N GLY A 22 -8.19 -3.43 -6.68
CA GLY A 22 -6.79 -3.11 -6.50
C GLY A 22 -6.40 -2.81 -5.06
N ARG A 23 -7.23 -3.12 -4.07
CA ARG A 23 -6.95 -2.83 -2.65
C ARG A 23 -6.17 -3.97 -2.02
N ILE A 24 -5.12 -3.64 -1.27
CA ILE A 24 -4.39 -4.60 -0.45
C ILE A 24 -4.90 -4.48 0.99
N TYR A 25 -5.53 -5.53 1.52
CA TYR A 25 -6.16 -5.53 2.85
C TYR A 25 -5.53 -6.55 3.79
N LEU A 26 -5.54 -6.27 5.09
CA LEU A 26 -5.04 -7.20 6.12
C LEU A 26 -6.02 -8.37 6.26
N THR A 27 -5.56 -9.63 6.16
CA THR A 27 -6.48 -10.78 6.25
C THR A 27 -7.10 -10.92 7.64
N ALA A 28 -6.32 -10.62 8.68
CA ALA A 28 -6.79 -10.61 10.07
C ALA A 28 -7.89 -9.57 10.33
N ASN A 29 -7.95 -8.50 9.53
CA ASN A 29 -9.00 -7.48 9.58
C ASN A 29 -9.22 -6.84 8.19
N PRO A 30 -10.14 -7.39 7.38
CA PRO A 30 -10.38 -6.93 6.01
C PRO A 30 -10.94 -5.50 5.89
N ARG A 31 -11.25 -4.84 7.01
CA ARG A 31 -11.60 -3.40 7.01
C ARG A 31 -10.38 -2.52 6.83
N LEU A 32 -9.17 -3.02 7.09
CA LEU A 32 -7.93 -2.24 7.01
C LEU A 32 -7.20 -2.47 5.69
N CYS A 33 -6.95 -1.38 4.97
CA CYS A 33 -6.26 -1.36 3.68
C CYS A 33 -4.93 -0.60 3.75
N ILE A 34 -3.93 -1.10 3.01
CA ILE A 34 -2.66 -0.38 2.80
C ILE A 34 -2.95 0.91 2.03
N SER A 35 -2.56 2.04 2.64
CA SER A 35 -2.87 3.39 2.19
C SER A 35 -1.60 4.23 2.12
N ALA A 36 -1.39 4.91 0.99
CA ALA A 36 -0.36 5.92 0.84
C ALA A 36 -0.81 7.26 1.46
N ALA A 37 0.10 7.97 2.14
CA ALA A 37 -0.20 9.28 2.70
C ALA A 37 -0.58 10.31 1.62
N GLN A 38 -1.64 11.08 1.83
CA GLN A 38 -2.07 12.15 0.91
C GLN A 38 -1.24 13.43 1.08
N GLY A 39 -0.77 13.71 2.29
CA GLY A 39 -0.06 14.94 2.66
C GLY A 39 1.44 14.87 2.38
N GLU A 40 2.23 14.83 3.45
CA GLU A 40 3.69 14.93 3.37
C GLU A 40 4.31 13.90 2.42
N VAL A 41 5.10 14.41 1.48
CA VAL A 41 5.85 13.63 0.50
C VAL A 41 7.33 13.88 0.69
N ARG A 42 8.13 12.81 0.61
CA ARG A 42 9.58 12.89 0.54
C ARG A 42 9.99 12.82 -0.93
N LYS A 43 10.87 13.72 -1.37
CA LYS A 43 11.44 13.62 -2.72
C LYS A 43 12.40 12.44 -2.75
N GLY A 44 12.23 11.56 -3.74
CA GLY A 44 13.21 10.51 -4.06
C GLY A 44 14.39 11.09 -4.84
N GLY A 45 15.41 10.26 -5.05
CA GLY A 45 16.50 10.57 -5.97
C GLY A 45 16.16 10.19 -7.41
N GLY A 46 16.56 11.03 -8.37
CA GLY A 46 16.58 10.71 -9.81
C GLY A 46 15.34 11.09 -10.63
N GLY A 47 15.56 11.28 -11.94
CA GLY A 47 14.54 11.38 -12.99
C GLY A 47 13.85 12.74 -13.14
N THR A 48 13.37 13.00 -14.36
CA THR A 48 12.37 14.02 -14.65
C THR A 48 11.14 13.29 -15.18
N PRO A 49 9.98 13.32 -14.49
CA PRO A 49 9.69 14.06 -13.26
C PRO A 49 10.26 13.40 -11.98
N VAL A 50 10.45 14.21 -10.94
CA VAL A 50 10.94 13.77 -9.62
C VAL A 50 9.96 12.76 -9.00
N HIS A 51 10.49 11.61 -8.59
CA HIS A 51 9.73 10.61 -7.88
C HIS A 51 9.37 11.08 -6.45
N LEU A 52 8.13 10.82 -6.03
CA LEU A 52 7.65 11.12 -4.68
C LEU A 52 7.51 9.83 -3.87
N ILE A 53 8.08 9.83 -2.67
CA ILE A 53 8.00 8.75 -1.69
C ILE A 53 6.96 9.13 -0.64
N ARG A 54 5.99 8.26 -0.41
CA ARG A 54 4.90 8.43 0.57
C ARG A 54 4.99 7.37 1.65
N THR A 55 4.69 7.75 2.89
CA THR A 55 4.55 6.81 4.00
C THR A 55 3.35 5.90 3.80
N LEU A 56 3.48 4.63 4.18
CA LEU A 56 2.41 3.64 4.15
C LEU A 56 1.83 3.40 5.55
N SER A 57 0.51 3.23 5.60
CA SER A 57 -0.24 2.94 6.83
C SER A 57 -1.44 2.05 6.54
N LEU A 58 -1.97 1.40 7.58
CA LEU A 58 -3.29 0.78 7.54
C LEU A 58 -4.34 1.85 7.88
N GLN A 59 -5.35 1.97 7.04
CA GLN A 59 -6.53 2.82 7.27
C GLN A 59 -7.78 2.04 6.88
N ASP A 60 -8.94 2.51 7.30
CA ASP A 60 -10.19 1.92 6.83
C ASP A 60 -10.26 1.94 5.31
N CYS A 61 -10.59 0.79 4.73
CA CYS A 61 -10.83 0.63 3.32
C CYS A 61 -12.00 1.53 2.93
N SER A 62 -11.77 2.50 2.04
CA SER A 62 -12.78 3.50 1.69
C SER A 62 -12.81 3.77 0.19
N THR A 63 -14.01 3.99 -0.34
CA THR A 63 -14.20 4.49 -1.71
C THR A 63 -13.71 5.93 -1.85
N SER A 64 -13.69 6.73 -0.78
CA SER A 64 -13.15 8.09 -0.80
C SER A 64 -11.61 8.13 -0.85
N LEU A 65 -10.94 7.03 -0.47
CA LEU A 65 -9.48 6.91 -0.44
C LEU A 65 -8.91 6.12 -1.62
N ILE A 66 -9.72 5.86 -2.66
CA ILE A 66 -9.33 5.12 -3.87
C ILE A 66 -7.97 5.59 -4.45
N PRO A 67 -7.68 6.90 -4.60
CA PRO A 67 -6.42 7.35 -5.18
C PRO A 67 -5.18 6.91 -4.39
N THR A 68 -5.34 6.61 -3.10
CA THR A 68 -4.26 6.24 -2.19
C THR A 68 -4.30 4.78 -1.73
N GLN A 69 -5.36 4.05 -2.06
CA GLN A 69 -5.58 2.64 -1.69
C GLN A 69 -5.62 1.70 -2.89
N ARG A 70 -5.45 2.21 -4.12
CA ARG A 70 -5.40 1.38 -5.34
C ARG A 70 -3.95 1.08 -5.73
N TRP A 71 -3.67 -0.21 -5.82
CA TRP A 71 -2.37 -0.78 -6.14
C TRP A 71 -2.48 -1.62 -7.41
N GLY A 72 -1.39 -1.72 -8.16
CA GLY A 72 -1.34 -2.54 -9.36
C GLY A 72 0.09 -2.94 -9.71
N PHE A 73 0.21 -4.09 -10.37
CA PHE A 73 1.47 -4.52 -10.94
C PHE A 73 1.82 -3.66 -12.15
N ARG A 74 3.10 -3.31 -12.28
CA ARG A 74 3.60 -2.72 -13.51
C ARG A 74 3.59 -3.80 -14.59
N LYS A 75 2.91 -3.55 -15.71
CA LYS A 75 3.05 -4.39 -16.89
C LYS A 75 4.44 -4.16 -17.47
N LEU A 76 5.21 -5.23 -17.65
CA LEU A 76 6.39 -5.19 -18.50
C LEU A 76 5.87 -5.24 -19.94
N ASN A 77 6.05 -4.16 -20.70
CA ASN A 77 5.83 -4.19 -22.13
C ASN A 77 7.09 -4.81 -22.74
N TYR A 78 7.00 -6.06 -23.19
CA TYR A 78 8.01 -6.70 -24.04
C TYR A 78 7.79 -6.32 -25.50
#